data_AF-A0AAP0RD98-F1
#
_entry.id   AF-A0AAP0RD98-F1
#
_cell.length_a   1.000
_cell.length_b   1.000
_cell.length_c   1.000
_cell.angle_alpha   90.00
_cell.angle_beta   90.00
_cell.angle_gamma   90.00
#
_symmetry.space_group_name_H-M   'P 1'
#
loop_
_entity.id
_entity.type
_entity.pdbx_description
1 polymer ?
#
loop_
_entity_poly.entity_id
_entity_poly.type
_entity_poly.pdbx_seq_one_letter_code
_entity_poly.pdbx_strand_id
1 'polypeptide(L)'
;MKLDRPLLLFISNFKLAYNLLCRPDGTFNRTQPQSQLLEPSAVPRRNLAEFLDRKFLANMITIPVDVVFSFDVVDRATNLVNGVFPKLNRATHKHPKVISVFLNRGGKLDTTRSWAFMGLEDNNGMVPSNSIWNKARYGEDTIIGNLDSGVWPESKSFSDEGMGPIPSKWRGICQNGKDVGFHCNRKLIGARYFNKGYAAVVGPLNSSYETPRDDLGHGTHTLTTAGGNFVTGANMFGFGNGTAKGGSPKARLVAYKVCWEPAPNGNPCFDADILAAFDEAIHDGVDVLSLSLSWGPTLFFYDSFSIGSFHAMKHGIVVVSSAGNSGPREASVSNISPWMITVGASTMDRQFPSYVVLANNITFKGESLSTEALPDNKFFPLISAVDAKAANASFQDAFACENGTLDPQKVKGKILVCLEGYTTTTDKGAQAVLAGAVGIIIANAEFSVNIVNAEPHFLPASHINCTDGVAVLTYINSTDSPMAYITHPITQLGTKPAPFMADFSSRGPNSITPEILKFCITFLLSSKKSISKHYTFGHQDGNIVKIKG
;
A
#
# COMPACT_ATOMS: atom_id res chain seq x y z
N MET A 1 4.69 -42.05 -44.71
CA MET A 1 4.96 -40.70 -44.14
C MET A 1 3.75 -40.24 -43.36
N LYS A 2 3.74 -40.49 -42.04
CA LYS A 2 2.74 -39.95 -41.10
C LYS A 2 3.52 -39.03 -40.16
N LEU A 3 3.22 -37.74 -40.18
CA LEU A 3 3.66 -36.82 -39.12
C LEU A 3 2.77 -37.04 -37.89
N ASP A 4 3.41 -37.08 -36.73
CA ASP A 4 2.83 -37.44 -35.45
C ASP A 4 1.94 -36.33 -34.86
N ARG A 5 0.78 -36.76 -34.34
CA ARG A 5 -0.27 -35.96 -33.69
C ARG A 5 0.09 -35.18 -32.39
N PRO A 6 1.21 -35.40 -31.67
CA PRO A 6 1.55 -34.59 -30.49
C PRO A 6 1.92 -33.14 -30.84
N LEU A 7 2.45 -32.87 -32.03
CA LEU A 7 2.90 -31.53 -32.43
C LEU A 7 1.72 -30.57 -32.68
N LEU A 8 0.58 -31.10 -33.14
CA LEU A 8 -0.64 -30.33 -33.40
C LEU A 8 -1.41 -29.98 -32.11
N LEU A 9 -1.34 -30.82 -31.08
CA LEU A 9 -1.89 -30.55 -29.75
C LEU A 9 -1.05 -29.52 -28.96
N PHE A 10 0.27 -29.50 -29.18
CA PHE A 10 1.16 -28.50 -28.60
C PHE A 10 0.90 -27.09 -29.17
N ILE A 11 0.66 -27.00 -30.49
CA ILE A 11 0.36 -25.73 -31.17
C ILE A 11 -1.08 -25.24 -30.89
N SER A 12 -2.06 -26.15 -30.69
CA SER A 12 -3.45 -25.74 -30.37
C SER A 12 -3.61 -25.23 -28.93
N ASN A 13 -2.89 -25.81 -27.97
CA ASN A 13 -2.88 -25.31 -26.58
C ASN A 13 -2.18 -23.94 -26.47
N PHE A 14 -1.20 -23.66 -27.34
CA PHE A 14 -0.53 -22.35 -27.41
C PHE A 14 -1.45 -21.24 -27.94
N LYS A 15 -2.34 -21.55 -28.91
CA LYS A 15 -3.33 -20.60 -29.45
C LYS A 15 -4.47 -20.30 -28.47
N LEU A 16 -4.74 -21.23 -27.55
CA LEU A 16 -5.68 -21.02 -26.45
C LEU A 16 -5.03 -20.20 -25.32
N ALA A 17 -3.77 -20.47 -24.98
CA ALA A 17 -2.98 -19.68 -24.02
C ALA A 17 -2.77 -18.23 -24.49
N TYR A 18 -2.49 -18.00 -25.78
CA TYR A 18 -2.34 -16.66 -26.34
C TYR A 18 -3.63 -15.82 -26.32
N ASN A 19 -4.81 -16.44 -26.41
CA ASN A 19 -6.10 -15.75 -26.39
C ASN A 19 -6.69 -15.58 -24.97
N LEU A 20 -6.05 -16.17 -23.95
CA LEU A 20 -6.48 -16.17 -22.54
C LEU A 20 -5.46 -15.51 -21.59
N LEU A 21 -4.36 -14.92 -22.06
CA LEU A 21 -3.25 -14.48 -21.18
C LEU A 21 -2.66 -13.12 -21.59
N CYS A 22 -3.41 -12.03 -21.45
CA CYS A 22 -3.02 -10.63 -21.68
C CYS A 22 -3.26 -10.13 -23.13
N ARG A 23 -4.43 -9.50 -23.35
CA ARG A 23 -4.75 -8.75 -24.59
C ARG A 23 -4.09 -7.36 -24.60
N PRO A 24 -3.66 -6.83 -25.77
CA PRO A 24 -2.96 -5.54 -25.86
C PRO A 24 -3.85 -4.29 -25.82
N ASP A 25 -5.17 -4.42 -25.75
CA ASP A 25 -6.11 -3.31 -25.90
C ASP A 25 -7.19 -3.35 -24.82
N GLY A 26 -7.11 -2.43 -23.86
CA GLY A 26 -8.11 -2.21 -22.80
C GLY A 26 -9.46 -1.70 -23.31
N THR A 27 -10.02 -2.27 -24.39
CA THR A 27 -11.32 -1.93 -24.94
C THR A 27 -12.31 -3.08 -24.79
N PHE A 28 -13.37 -2.83 -24.03
CA PHE A 28 -14.57 -3.65 -24.01
C PHE A 28 -15.34 -3.40 -25.31
N ASN A 29 -15.65 -4.44 -26.09
CA ASN A 29 -16.70 -4.31 -27.09
C ASN A 29 -17.63 -5.54 -27.12
N ARG A 30 -18.91 -5.25 -26.87
CA ARG A 30 -20.06 -6.11 -27.12
C ARG A 30 -20.03 -6.54 -28.59
N THR A 31 -20.02 -7.85 -28.87
CA THR A 31 -20.99 -8.51 -29.78
C THR A 31 -20.68 -10.00 -30.00
N GLN A 32 -21.76 -10.78 -30.07
CA GLN A 32 -21.94 -12.14 -30.64
C GLN A 32 -21.73 -13.39 -29.75
N PRO A 33 -22.46 -14.50 -30.00
CA PRO A 33 -23.91 -14.63 -29.87
C PRO A 33 -24.33 -15.85 -29.02
N GLN A 34 -25.59 -15.85 -28.55
CA GLN A 34 -26.21 -16.96 -27.84
C GLN A 34 -26.26 -18.25 -28.69
N SER A 35 -25.78 -19.36 -28.14
CA SER A 35 -26.44 -20.66 -28.32
C SER A 35 -26.03 -21.67 -27.25
N GLN A 36 -27.04 -22.35 -26.72
CA GLN A 36 -27.04 -23.58 -25.90
C GLN A 36 -26.73 -23.43 -24.40
N LEU A 37 -27.77 -23.10 -23.65
CA LEU A 37 -27.96 -23.63 -22.29
C LEU A 37 -29.34 -24.29 -22.22
N LEU A 38 -29.31 -25.56 -21.83
CA LEU A 38 -30.45 -26.43 -21.54
C LEU A 38 -31.23 -25.88 -20.34
N GLU A 39 -32.57 -25.87 -20.45
CA GLU A 39 -33.47 -25.54 -19.34
C GLU A 39 -33.46 -26.61 -18.23
N PRO A 40 -33.76 -26.19 -16.99
CA PRO A 40 -34.52 -27.02 -16.06
C PRO A 40 -35.83 -26.34 -15.62
N SER A 41 -36.94 -26.99 -15.98
CA SER A 41 -38.22 -27.18 -15.25
C SER A 41 -38.69 -26.16 -14.19
N ALA A 42 -39.89 -25.61 -14.44
CA ALA A 42 -40.76 -24.82 -13.56
C ALA A 42 -41.19 -25.56 -12.25
N VAL A 43 -41.50 -24.87 -11.13
CA VAL A 43 -42.83 -24.37 -10.65
C VAL A 43 -42.68 -24.02 -9.12
N PRO A 44 -43.46 -23.13 -8.44
CA PRO A 44 -44.11 -21.84 -8.77
C PRO A 44 -43.89 -20.68 -7.75
N ARG A 45 -44.28 -19.46 -8.17
CA ARG A 45 -44.42 -18.23 -7.35
C ARG A 45 -45.60 -18.30 -6.37
N ARG A 46 -45.43 -17.80 -5.13
CA ARG A 46 -46.48 -17.17 -4.33
C ARG A 46 -45.93 -15.96 -3.53
N ASN A 47 -46.59 -14.83 -3.76
CA ASN A 47 -46.91 -13.69 -2.88
C ASN A 47 -45.77 -12.90 -2.21
N LEU A 48 -45.38 -11.78 -2.84
CA LEU A 48 -44.76 -10.61 -2.21
C LEU A 48 -45.54 -9.33 -2.57
N ALA A 49 -46.87 -9.40 -2.49
CA ALA A 49 -47.78 -8.28 -2.79
C ALA A 49 -48.64 -7.87 -1.59
N GLU A 50 -48.27 -8.26 -0.37
CA GLU A 50 -49.14 -8.11 0.80
C GLU A 50 -48.46 -7.53 2.04
N PHE A 51 -47.38 -6.75 1.90
CA PHE A 51 -46.79 -6.10 3.09
C PHE A 51 -46.40 -4.63 2.96
N LEU A 52 -46.70 -3.94 1.85
CA LEU A 52 -46.38 -2.51 1.74
C LEU A 52 -47.54 -1.75 1.09
N ASP A 53 -48.55 -1.41 1.89
CA ASP A 53 -49.31 -0.18 1.69
C ASP A 53 -49.81 0.41 3.02
N ARG A 54 -49.72 1.75 3.09
CA ARG A 54 -50.36 2.71 4.01
C ARG A 54 -49.79 2.93 5.42
N LYS A 55 -48.94 3.95 5.51
CA LYS A 55 -49.37 5.32 5.87
C LYS A 55 -48.15 6.24 5.80
N PHE A 56 -48.13 7.21 4.90
CA PHE A 56 -47.63 8.57 5.16
C PHE A 56 -47.79 9.41 3.89
N LEU A 57 -48.81 10.28 3.87
CA LEU A 57 -48.82 11.48 3.04
C LEU A 57 -49.45 12.62 3.84
N ALA A 58 -48.89 13.81 3.60
CA ALA A 58 -49.33 15.17 3.94
C ALA A 58 -49.02 15.67 5.37
N ASN A 59 -48.02 16.54 5.55
CA ASN A 59 -48.09 17.95 5.16
C ASN A 59 -46.71 18.63 5.08
N MET A 60 -46.54 19.42 4.02
CA MET A 60 -45.44 20.35 3.73
C MET A 60 -45.53 21.62 4.59
N ILE A 61 -44.39 22.20 4.93
CA ILE A 61 -44.19 23.67 4.92
C ILE A 61 -42.85 23.97 4.23
N THR A 62 -42.91 24.88 3.27
CA THR A 62 -41.91 25.29 2.28
C THR A 62 -41.39 26.68 2.64
N ILE A 63 -40.08 26.98 2.57
CA ILE A 63 -39.51 28.32 2.30
C ILE A 63 -38.15 28.14 1.53
N PRO A 64 -37.79 29.03 0.56
CA PRO A 64 -36.95 28.72 -0.60
C PRO A 64 -35.49 29.26 -0.59
N VAL A 65 -34.74 28.64 -1.52
CA VAL A 65 -33.48 28.92 -2.26
C VAL A 65 -32.72 30.24 -2.05
N ASP A 66 -31.37 30.17 -2.08
CA ASP A 66 -30.59 30.85 -3.14
C ASP A 66 -29.21 30.21 -3.38
N VAL A 67 -28.90 30.05 -4.68
CA VAL A 67 -27.69 29.45 -5.27
C VAL A 67 -26.98 30.54 -6.07
N VAL A 68 -25.65 30.63 -6.01
CA VAL A 68 -24.85 31.29 -7.05
C VAL A 68 -23.57 30.49 -7.32
N PHE A 69 -23.45 29.97 -8.54
CA PHE A 69 -22.20 29.53 -9.17
C PHE A 69 -21.68 30.62 -10.11
N SER A 70 -20.36 30.67 -10.33
CA SER A 70 -19.80 31.25 -11.56
C SER A 70 -18.48 30.56 -11.94
N PHE A 71 -18.37 30.21 -13.23
CA PHE A 71 -17.18 29.75 -13.95
C PHE A 71 -16.72 30.88 -14.88
N ASP A 72 -15.41 31.01 -15.15
CA ASP A 72 -14.96 31.27 -16.52
C ASP A 72 -13.50 30.85 -16.79
N VAL A 73 -13.27 30.53 -18.07
CA VAL A 73 -12.11 29.90 -18.73
C VAL A 73 -11.33 30.96 -19.55
N VAL A 74 -10.07 30.66 -19.95
CA VAL A 74 -9.26 31.13 -21.14
C VAL A 74 -7.75 31.11 -20.76
N ASP A 75 -6.74 30.57 -21.47
CA ASP A 75 -6.56 30.18 -22.88
C ASP A 75 -5.43 29.13 -23.09
N ARG A 76 -5.35 28.56 -24.31
CA ARG A 76 -4.34 27.59 -24.81
C ARG A 76 -3.28 28.20 -25.75
N ALA A 77 -2.19 27.44 -25.92
CA ALA A 77 -1.21 27.39 -27.03
C ALA A 77 -0.17 28.53 -27.10
N THR A 78 1.14 28.28 -27.30
CA THR A 78 1.70 27.67 -28.52
C THR A 78 3.17 27.26 -28.29
N ASN A 79 3.57 26.11 -28.86
CA ASN A 79 4.95 25.67 -29.06
C ASN A 79 5.77 26.67 -29.89
N LEU A 80 7.03 26.91 -29.55
CA LEU A 80 8.09 27.12 -30.55
C LEU A 80 9.49 26.82 -29.98
N VAL A 81 10.13 25.83 -30.61
CA VAL A 81 11.58 25.60 -30.78
C VAL A 81 12.40 25.04 -29.60
N ASN A 82 12.58 23.72 -29.64
CA ASN A 82 13.79 23.04 -29.18
C ASN A 82 15.00 23.49 -30.02
N GLY A 83 16.14 23.75 -29.37
CA GLY A 83 17.44 23.64 -30.03
C GLY A 83 18.54 24.55 -29.49
N VAL A 84 19.63 23.91 -29.05
CA VAL A 84 21.01 24.44 -28.99
C VAL A 84 21.44 25.15 -27.69
N PHE A 85 21.96 24.37 -26.73
CA PHE A 85 23.16 24.80 -25.96
C PHE A 85 24.37 24.82 -26.92
N PRO A 86 25.44 25.64 -26.77
CA PRO A 86 26.02 26.16 -25.52
C PRO A 86 26.66 27.59 -25.60
N LYS A 87 27.29 28.02 -24.49
CA LYS A 87 28.21 29.18 -24.30
C LYS A 87 27.55 30.54 -24.00
N LEU A 88 27.55 30.96 -22.73
CA LEU A 88 28.35 32.12 -22.27
C LEU A 88 28.24 32.29 -20.74
N ASN A 89 29.16 31.66 -20.01
CA ASN A 89 29.21 31.67 -18.55
C ASN A 89 30.03 32.86 -18.01
N ARG A 90 29.77 34.12 -18.43
CA ARG A 90 30.61 35.24 -17.94
C ARG A 90 30.01 36.66 -17.86
N ALA A 91 28.69 36.84 -17.93
CA ALA A 91 28.09 38.19 -17.87
C ALA A 91 27.02 38.41 -16.77
N THR A 92 26.55 37.38 -16.07
CA THR A 92 25.37 37.49 -15.19
C THR A 92 25.64 37.96 -13.76
N HIS A 93 26.89 38.02 -13.31
CA HIS A 93 27.22 38.35 -11.91
C HIS A 93 27.24 39.87 -11.59
N LYS A 94 27.04 40.74 -12.59
CA LYS A 94 27.16 42.20 -12.43
C LYS A 94 25.83 42.97 -12.56
N HIS A 95 24.69 42.30 -12.73
CA HIS A 95 23.42 43.00 -12.92
C HIS A 95 22.81 43.45 -11.57
N PRO A 96 22.41 44.72 -11.39
CA PRO A 96 21.92 45.27 -10.12
C PRO A 96 20.56 44.72 -9.63
N LYS A 97 20.01 43.70 -10.29
CA LYS A 97 18.78 42.96 -9.90
C LYS A 97 19.05 41.51 -9.49
N VAL A 98 20.32 41.09 -9.43
CA VAL A 98 20.72 39.73 -9.01
C VAL A 98 21.05 39.77 -7.53
N ILE A 99 20.21 39.17 -6.70
CA ILE A 99 20.29 39.27 -5.23
C ILE A 99 21.34 38.32 -4.63
N SER A 100 21.60 37.14 -5.22
CA SER A 100 22.83 36.36 -4.96
C SER A 100 23.09 35.32 -6.05
N VAL A 101 24.33 34.84 -6.13
CA VAL A 101 24.73 33.66 -6.91
C VAL A 101 25.60 32.80 -6.00
N PHE A 102 25.32 31.50 -5.91
CA PHE A 102 26.11 30.57 -5.12
C PHE A 102 26.40 29.28 -5.89
N LEU A 103 27.53 28.65 -5.55
CA LEU A 103 27.98 27.40 -6.16
C LEU A 103 27.06 26.24 -5.76
N ASN A 104 26.67 25.44 -6.75
CA ASN A 104 25.98 24.17 -6.53
C ASN A 104 26.89 23.18 -5.76
N ARG A 105 26.46 22.77 -4.56
CA ARG A 105 27.02 21.65 -3.79
C ARG A 105 25.89 20.95 -3.01
N GLY A 106 25.94 19.62 -2.98
CA GLY A 106 24.80 18.77 -2.60
C GLY A 106 24.84 18.13 -1.21
N GLY A 107 23.68 17.58 -0.82
CA GLY A 107 23.46 16.68 0.30
C GLY A 107 21.99 16.24 0.37
N LYS A 108 21.74 14.94 0.65
CA LYS A 108 20.43 14.26 0.60
C LYS A 108 19.81 14.13 1.99
N LEU A 109 18.48 14.17 2.08
CA LEU A 109 17.71 13.76 3.26
C LEU A 109 16.32 13.24 2.85
N ASP A 110 15.86 12.05 3.29
CA ASP A 110 14.52 11.51 3.05
C ASP A 110 13.81 10.43 4.08
N THR A 111 12.56 10.62 4.67
CA THR A 111 11.26 9.82 4.61
C THR A 111 10.10 10.59 3.98
N THR A 112 10.30 11.21 2.87
CA THR A 112 11.51 11.28 2.09
C THR A 112 11.03 12.27 1.05
N ARG A 113 10.43 11.68 0.04
CA ARG A 113 9.98 12.37 -1.11
C ARG A 113 8.56 12.89 -0.99
N SER A 114 7.69 12.24 -0.22
CA SER A 114 6.23 12.47 -0.28
C SER A 114 5.81 13.91 -0.01
N TRP A 115 6.33 14.53 1.06
CA TRP A 115 5.95 15.89 1.42
C TRP A 115 6.58 16.94 0.49
N ALA A 116 7.81 16.69 0.05
CA ALA A 116 8.47 17.48 -1.00
C ALA A 116 7.72 17.39 -2.34
N PHE A 117 7.25 16.20 -2.72
CA PHE A 117 6.47 15.97 -3.93
C PHE A 117 5.13 16.71 -3.89
N MET A 118 4.52 16.84 -2.71
CA MET A 118 3.31 17.65 -2.51
C MET A 118 3.61 19.16 -2.35
N GLY A 119 4.88 19.57 -2.41
CA GLY A 119 5.30 20.97 -2.33
C GLY A 119 5.25 21.60 -0.93
N LEU A 120 5.18 20.78 0.13
CA LEU A 120 5.24 21.29 1.51
C LEU A 120 6.66 21.72 1.90
N GLU A 121 7.65 21.15 1.23
CA GLU A 121 9.06 21.50 1.25
C GLU A 121 9.62 21.41 -0.17
N ASP A 122 10.77 22.02 -0.42
CA ASP A 122 11.49 21.84 -1.67
C ASP A 122 12.34 20.55 -1.66
N ASN A 123 13.01 20.27 -2.78
CA ASN A 123 13.89 19.10 -2.91
C ASN A 123 15.12 19.14 -2.00
N ASN A 124 15.40 20.29 -1.36
CA ASN A 124 16.49 20.48 -0.41
C ASN A 124 16.00 20.42 1.06
N GLY A 125 14.72 20.14 1.28
CA GLY A 125 14.10 20.13 2.61
C GLY A 125 13.85 21.53 3.19
N MET A 126 13.96 22.59 2.38
CA MET A 126 13.57 23.93 2.81
C MET A 126 12.06 24.06 2.75
N VAL A 127 11.45 24.50 3.85
CA VAL A 127 10.00 24.73 3.94
C VAL A 127 9.69 26.15 3.48
N PRO A 128 8.96 26.34 2.35
CA PRO A 128 8.57 27.65 1.88
C PRO A 128 7.78 28.43 2.94
N SER A 129 7.93 29.75 3.01
CA SER A 129 7.22 30.59 3.98
C SER A 129 5.69 30.49 3.84
N ASN A 130 5.19 30.25 2.63
CA ASN A 130 3.77 30.05 2.33
C ASN A 130 3.27 28.61 2.53
N SER A 131 4.16 27.66 2.88
CA SER A 131 3.82 26.26 3.13
C SER A 131 2.78 26.13 4.24
N ILE A 132 1.84 25.19 4.07
CA ILE A 132 0.82 24.91 5.08
C ILE A 132 1.44 24.45 6.41
N TRP A 133 2.62 23.84 6.39
CA TRP A 133 3.36 23.51 7.62
C TRP A 133 3.66 24.74 8.46
N ASN A 134 4.16 25.82 7.87
CA ASN A 134 4.42 27.05 8.60
C ASN A 134 3.12 27.70 9.09
N LYS A 135 2.10 27.77 8.21
CA LYS A 135 0.80 28.38 8.55
C LYS A 135 0.07 27.65 9.67
N ALA A 136 0.13 26.32 9.68
CA ALA A 136 -0.50 25.46 10.68
C ALA A 136 0.43 25.10 11.85
N ARG A 137 1.61 25.74 11.96
CA ARG A 137 2.63 25.43 12.98
C ARG A 137 2.95 23.93 13.09
N TYR A 138 3.02 23.25 11.96
CA TYR A 138 3.29 21.81 11.86
C TYR A 138 2.28 20.92 12.62
N GLY A 139 1.06 21.44 12.87
CA GLY A 139 0.00 20.76 13.62
C GLY A 139 0.22 20.77 15.13
N GLU A 140 1.01 21.71 15.66
CA GLU A 140 1.26 21.85 17.10
C GLU A 140 -0.05 21.78 17.92
N ASP A 141 -0.04 20.88 18.91
CA ASP A 141 -1.15 20.59 19.85
C ASP A 141 -2.47 20.11 19.24
N THR A 142 -2.48 19.80 17.93
CA THR A 142 -3.53 18.99 17.32
C THR A 142 -3.32 17.52 17.74
N ILE A 143 -4.40 16.84 18.12
CA ILE A 143 -4.38 15.45 18.57
C ILE A 143 -4.90 14.55 17.44
N ILE A 144 -4.01 13.74 16.88
CA ILE A 144 -4.33 12.77 15.82
C ILE A 144 -4.38 11.37 16.44
N GLY A 145 -5.55 10.72 16.38
CA GLY A 145 -5.73 9.33 16.74
C GLY A 145 -5.74 8.41 15.52
N ASN A 146 -5.22 7.20 15.63
CA ASN A 146 -5.51 6.13 14.64
C ASN A 146 -6.20 4.93 15.29
N LEU A 147 -7.11 4.31 14.53
CA LEU A 147 -7.67 3.00 14.86
C LEU A 147 -6.98 1.98 13.95
N ASP A 148 -6.13 1.14 14.53
CA ASP A 148 -5.20 0.30 13.75
C ASP A 148 -4.66 -0.91 14.57
N SER A 149 -3.53 -1.49 14.17
CA SER A 149 -2.84 -2.61 14.84
C SER A 149 -2.02 -2.21 16.08
N GLY A 150 -2.11 -0.95 16.52
CA GLY A 150 -1.41 -0.41 17.68
C GLY A 150 -0.24 0.50 17.33
N VAL A 151 0.71 0.64 18.26
CA VAL A 151 1.89 1.49 18.07
C VAL A 151 3.19 0.91 18.66
N TRP A 152 4.33 1.16 18.01
CA TRP A 152 5.67 0.87 18.53
C TRP A 152 6.31 2.13 19.13
N PRO A 153 6.16 2.39 20.45
CA PRO A 153 6.48 3.67 21.07
C PRO A 153 7.97 4.04 21.02
N GLU A 154 8.87 3.06 20.93
CA GLU A 154 10.32 3.30 20.91
C GLU A 154 10.83 3.80 19.55
N SER A 155 9.97 3.90 18.53
CA SER A 155 10.35 4.48 17.25
C SER A 155 10.73 5.95 17.43
N LYS A 156 11.83 6.39 16.79
CA LYS A 156 12.29 7.80 16.81
C LYS A 156 11.23 8.77 16.29
N SER A 157 10.30 8.31 15.46
CA SER A 157 9.16 9.11 14.99
C SER A 157 8.20 9.52 16.12
N PHE A 158 8.25 8.85 17.27
CA PHE A 158 7.51 9.21 18.49
C PHE A 158 8.38 9.93 19.52
N SER A 159 9.58 10.42 19.15
CA SER A 159 10.37 11.28 20.03
C SER A 159 9.58 12.55 20.38
N ASP A 160 9.61 12.91 21.66
CA ASP A 160 8.96 14.09 22.21
C ASP A 160 9.93 15.26 22.48
N GLU A 161 11.12 15.16 21.87
CA GLU A 161 12.12 16.22 21.86
C GLU A 161 11.53 17.50 21.24
N GLY A 162 11.72 18.63 21.94
CA GLY A 162 11.21 19.93 21.52
C GLY A 162 9.69 20.11 21.67
N MET A 163 8.97 19.16 22.28
CA MET A 163 7.53 19.29 22.52
C MET A 163 7.23 19.87 23.90
N GLY A 164 6.29 20.82 23.96
CA GLY A 164 5.76 21.38 25.20
C GLY A 164 4.86 20.41 25.98
N PRO A 165 4.26 20.86 27.10
CA PRO A 165 3.35 20.03 27.91
C PRO A 165 2.17 19.52 27.09
N ILE A 166 1.57 18.41 27.53
CA ILE A 166 0.39 17.81 26.89
C ILE A 166 -0.79 18.80 27.00
N PRO A 167 -1.58 19.02 25.93
CA PRO A 167 -2.72 19.94 25.96
C PRO A 167 -3.72 19.57 27.07
N SER A 168 -4.18 20.55 27.84
CA SER A 168 -5.10 20.33 28.98
C SER A 168 -6.47 19.78 28.58
N LYS A 169 -6.85 19.87 27.30
CA LYS A 169 -8.07 19.26 26.76
C LYS A 169 -8.00 17.74 26.67
N TRP A 170 -6.80 17.16 26.66
CA TRP A 170 -6.59 15.73 26.52
C TRP A 170 -7.07 14.98 27.78
N ARG A 171 -7.93 13.98 27.58
CA ARG A 171 -8.53 13.19 28.68
C ARG A 171 -8.18 11.71 28.63
N GLY A 172 -7.50 11.26 27.57
CA GLY A 172 -7.15 9.87 27.42
C GLY A 172 -5.98 9.42 28.28
N ILE A 173 -5.74 8.12 28.24
CA ILE A 173 -4.76 7.44 29.10
C ILE A 173 -3.67 6.78 28.26
N CYS A 174 -2.58 6.44 28.95
CA CYS A 174 -1.61 5.48 28.44
C CYS A 174 -1.85 4.12 29.08
N GLN A 175 -2.52 3.23 28.37
CA GLN A 175 -2.79 1.88 28.84
C GLN A 175 -1.56 1.00 28.60
N ASN A 176 -0.81 0.68 29.65
CA ASN A 176 0.35 -0.21 29.58
C ASN A 176 -0.01 -1.69 29.82
N GLY A 177 -1.19 -1.99 30.38
CA GLY A 177 -1.68 -3.36 30.58
C GLY A 177 -0.66 -4.22 31.33
N LYS A 178 -0.21 -5.31 30.70
CA LYS A 178 0.89 -6.17 31.22
C LYS A 178 2.26 -5.90 30.59
N ASP A 179 2.34 -4.96 29.67
CA ASP A 179 3.59 -4.51 29.06
C ASP A 179 4.20 -3.36 29.86
N VAL A 180 4.98 -3.73 30.88
CA VAL A 180 5.64 -2.76 31.78
C VAL A 180 6.60 -1.81 31.07
N GLY A 181 7.07 -2.17 29.86
CA GLY A 181 7.95 -1.32 29.04
C GLY A 181 7.20 -0.35 28.13
N PHE A 182 5.87 -0.45 28.04
CA PHE A 182 5.07 0.45 27.23
C PHE A 182 4.87 1.78 27.95
N HIS A 183 5.39 2.86 27.37
CA HIS A 183 5.27 4.20 27.92
C HIS A 183 4.87 5.21 26.84
N CYS A 184 3.93 6.08 27.22
CA CYS A 184 3.60 7.28 26.48
C CYS A 184 4.53 8.43 26.90
N ASN A 185 4.63 9.44 26.06
CA ASN A 185 5.45 10.63 26.27
C ASN A 185 4.70 11.87 25.79
N ARG A 186 5.37 13.00 25.58
CA ARG A 186 4.67 14.21 25.09
C ARG A 186 4.31 14.14 23.60
N LYS A 187 4.82 13.18 22.84
CA LYS A 187 4.50 12.96 21.42
C LYS A 187 3.37 11.94 21.25
N LEU A 188 3.57 10.71 21.70
CA LEU A 188 2.55 9.70 21.83
C LEU A 188 1.90 9.88 23.20
N ILE A 189 0.82 10.65 23.26
CA ILE A 189 0.20 11.10 24.53
C ILE A 189 -0.82 10.10 25.09
N GLY A 190 -1.24 9.13 24.28
CA GLY A 190 -2.18 8.10 24.67
C GLY A 190 -2.05 6.85 23.82
N ALA A 191 -2.41 5.72 24.42
CA ALA A 191 -2.47 4.44 23.76
C ALA A 191 -3.47 3.55 24.48
N ARG A 192 -4.40 2.94 23.75
CA ARG A 192 -5.43 2.04 24.25
C ARG A 192 -5.55 0.82 23.36
N TYR A 193 -6.09 -0.27 23.89
CA TYR A 193 -6.36 -1.47 23.12
C TYR A 193 -7.77 -2.01 23.40
N PHE A 194 -8.38 -2.60 22.38
CA PHE A 194 -9.74 -3.15 22.41
C PHE A 194 -9.69 -4.53 21.76
N ASN A 195 -9.91 -5.57 22.57
CA ASN A 195 -9.76 -6.96 22.16
C ASN A 195 -10.95 -7.85 22.57
N LYS A 196 -12.05 -7.25 23.04
CA LYS A 196 -13.19 -8.00 23.55
C LYS A 196 -13.99 -8.62 22.40
N GLY A 197 -14.14 -7.89 21.29
CA GLY A 197 -14.73 -8.42 20.06
C GLY A 197 -13.88 -9.56 19.49
N TYR A 198 -12.56 -9.36 19.44
CA TYR A 198 -11.61 -10.39 19.03
C TYR A 198 -11.69 -11.66 19.92
N ALA A 199 -11.63 -11.51 21.24
CA ALA A 199 -11.71 -12.62 22.20
C ALA A 199 -13.02 -13.42 22.09
N ALA A 200 -14.12 -12.77 21.73
CA ALA A 200 -15.41 -13.44 21.54
C ALA A 200 -15.39 -14.44 20.36
N VAL A 201 -14.49 -14.25 19.38
CA VAL A 201 -14.36 -15.11 18.21
C VAL A 201 -13.28 -16.17 18.37
N VAL A 202 -12.10 -15.78 18.88
CA VAL A 202 -10.97 -16.72 19.00
C VAL A 202 -10.90 -17.45 20.35
N GLY A 203 -11.69 -17.01 21.32
CA GLY A 203 -11.68 -17.53 22.68
C GLY A 203 -10.73 -16.77 23.61
N PRO A 204 -10.40 -17.37 24.79
CA PRO A 204 -9.61 -16.70 25.82
C PRO A 204 -8.24 -16.24 25.31
N LEU A 205 -7.93 -14.96 25.52
CA LEU A 205 -6.65 -14.36 25.15
C LEU A 205 -5.64 -14.49 26.28
N ASN A 206 -4.37 -14.67 25.91
CA ASN A 206 -3.28 -14.62 26.87
C ASN A 206 -2.79 -13.15 27.07
N SER A 207 -1.84 -12.96 27.96
CA SER A 207 -1.32 -11.62 28.31
C SER A 207 -0.67 -10.84 27.16
N SER A 208 -0.25 -11.48 26.06
CA SER A 208 0.32 -10.79 24.91
C SER A 208 -0.68 -9.88 24.19
N TYR A 209 -1.98 -10.08 24.41
CA TYR A 209 -3.06 -9.26 23.85
C TYR A 209 -3.48 -8.11 24.78
N GLU A 210 -2.83 -7.96 25.93
CA GLU A 210 -3.12 -6.93 26.93
C GLU A 210 -2.12 -5.76 26.83
N THR A 211 -1.91 -5.26 25.61
CA THR A 211 -1.01 -4.14 25.30
C THR A 211 -1.43 -3.44 24.02
N PRO A 212 -1.26 -2.09 23.91
CA PRO A 212 -1.45 -1.36 22.66
C PRO A 212 -0.24 -1.45 21.73
N ARG A 213 0.80 -2.22 22.10
CA ARG A 213 2.00 -2.42 21.29
C ARG A 213 1.66 -3.02 19.93
N ASP A 214 2.28 -2.46 18.89
CA ASP A 214 2.16 -2.94 17.52
C ASP A 214 3.11 -4.12 17.27
N ASP A 215 2.53 -5.24 16.88
CA ASP A 215 3.19 -6.48 16.49
C ASP A 215 3.15 -6.71 14.97
N LEU A 216 2.27 -5.99 14.26
CA LEU A 216 2.12 -6.07 12.80
C LEU A 216 2.93 -4.99 12.07
N GLY A 217 3.00 -3.79 12.63
CA GLY A 217 3.70 -2.62 12.07
C GLY A 217 2.82 -1.65 11.28
N HIS A 218 1.59 -2.05 10.91
CA HIS A 218 0.68 -1.23 10.11
C HIS A 218 0.28 0.05 10.85
N GLY A 219 -0.15 -0.06 12.12
CA GLY A 219 -0.55 1.07 12.94
C GLY A 219 0.59 2.05 13.23
N THR A 220 1.80 1.55 13.46
CA THR A 220 2.99 2.39 13.58
C THR A 220 3.27 3.15 12.30
N HIS A 221 3.18 2.47 11.15
CA HIS A 221 3.44 3.06 9.84
C HIS A 221 2.43 4.17 9.50
N THR A 222 1.13 3.92 9.73
CA THR A 222 0.05 4.86 9.43
C THR A 222 0.10 6.08 10.36
N LEU A 223 0.27 5.88 11.67
CA LEU A 223 0.29 6.96 12.65
C LEU A 223 1.49 7.90 12.45
N THR A 224 2.66 7.35 12.16
CA THR A 224 3.86 8.17 11.91
C THR A 224 3.86 8.79 10.52
N THR A 225 3.11 8.25 9.54
CA THR A 225 2.80 8.96 8.29
C THR A 225 1.91 10.19 8.56
N ALA A 226 0.91 10.06 9.45
CA ALA A 226 0.01 11.17 9.77
C ALA A 226 0.73 12.29 10.53
N GLY A 227 1.53 11.95 11.54
CA GLY A 227 2.18 12.96 12.37
C GLY A 227 3.47 12.54 13.03
N GLY A 228 4.26 11.63 12.48
CA GLY A 228 5.60 11.30 13.00
C GLY A 228 6.52 12.53 13.06
N ASN A 229 7.36 12.58 14.08
CA ASN A 229 8.37 13.64 14.24
C ASN A 229 9.49 13.51 13.18
N PHE A 230 10.35 14.52 13.10
CA PHE A 230 11.49 14.53 12.19
C PHE A 230 12.52 13.47 12.59
N VAL A 231 12.86 12.54 11.69
CA VAL A 231 13.91 11.51 11.92
C VAL A 231 14.94 11.53 10.81
N THR A 232 16.08 12.18 11.04
CA THR A 232 17.18 12.24 10.06
C THR A 232 17.83 10.87 9.84
N GLY A 233 18.28 10.60 8.61
CA GLY A 233 19.02 9.37 8.27
C GLY A 233 18.17 8.09 8.18
N ALA A 234 16.85 8.20 8.24
CA ALA A 234 15.94 7.09 8.04
C ALA A 234 16.05 6.53 6.62
N ASN A 235 16.11 5.21 6.52
CA ASN A 235 16.24 4.49 5.25
C ASN A 235 15.69 3.07 5.45
N MET A 236 15.37 2.40 4.35
CA MET A 236 15.06 0.97 4.37
C MET A 236 16.24 0.27 3.71
N PHE A 237 17.13 -0.31 4.51
CA PHE A 237 18.35 -0.98 4.04
C PHE A 237 19.20 -0.17 3.05
N GLY A 238 19.36 1.13 3.30
CA GLY A 238 20.10 2.06 2.43
C GLY A 238 19.26 2.68 1.31
N PHE A 239 18.11 2.09 0.95
CA PHE A 239 17.20 2.69 -0.03
C PHE A 239 16.48 3.90 0.57
N GLY A 240 16.16 4.89 -0.28
CA GLY A 240 15.37 6.08 0.03
C GLY A 240 15.80 6.76 1.33
N ASN A 241 17.01 7.31 1.34
CA ASN A 241 17.70 7.78 2.55
C ASN A 241 17.42 9.24 2.92
N GLY A 242 17.02 9.45 4.19
CA GLY A 242 17.29 10.57 5.11
C GLY A 242 16.12 11.04 6.03
N THR A 243 15.56 12.26 5.98
CA THR A 243 14.66 12.79 7.03
C THR A 243 13.20 12.35 6.95
N ALA A 244 12.82 11.47 7.87
CA ALA A 244 11.45 11.10 8.10
C ALA A 244 10.59 12.19 8.69
N LYS A 245 9.30 12.21 8.35
CA LYS A 245 8.31 13.12 8.97
C LYS A 245 6.89 12.76 8.55
N GLY A 246 5.93 13.03 9.43
CA GLY A 246 4.51 12.94 9.12
C GLY A 246 3.96 14.22 8.47
N GLY A 247 2.66 14.21 8.15
CA GLY A 247 1.94 15.38 7.62
C GLY A 247 1.82 16.52 8.63
N SER A 248 1.76 16.18 9.92
CA SER A 248 1.76 17.13 11.03
C SER A 248 2.84 16.74 12.06
N PRO A 249 4.13 17.07 11.80
CA PRO A 249 5.24 16.60 12.65
C PRO A 249 5.18 17.03 14.12
N LYS A 250 4.49 18.12 14.44
CA LYS A 250 4.32 18.62 15.82
C LYS A 250 2.97 18.25 16.45
N ALA A 251 2.12 17.47 15.77
CA ALA A 251 0.89 16.94 16.36
C ALA A 251 1.17 15.98 17.52
N ARG A 252 0.22 15.87 18.45
CA ARG A 252 0.17 14.81 19.45
C ARG A 252 -0.48 13.58 18.83
N LEU A 253 0.02 12.40 19.16
CA LEU A 253 -0.40 11.14 18.57
C LEU A 253 -1.04 10.25 19.61
N VAL A 254 -2.06 9.50 19.19
CA VAL A 254 -2.78 8.55 20.02
C VAL A 254 -3.04 7.27 19.22
N ALA A 255 -2.79 6.12 19.83
CA ALA A 255 -3.05 4.83 19.21
C ALA A 255 -4.22 4.11 19.85
N TYR A 256 -5.20 3.70 19.04
CA TYR A 256 -6.31 2.84 19.45
C TYR A 256 -6.17 1.49 18.73
N LYS A 257 -5.61 0.49 19.42
CA LYS A 257 -5.40 -0.86 18.86
C LYS A 257 -6.73 -1.61 18.81
N VAL A 258 -7.21 -1.90 17.60
CA VAL A 258 -8.48 -2.61 17.34
C VAL A 258 -8.30 -3.84 16.43
N CYS A 259 -7.08 -4.05 15.94
CA CYS A 259 -6.73 -5.16 15.05
C CYS A 259 -5.69 -6.07 15.72
N TRP A 260 -5.84 -7.37 15.51
CA TRP A 260 -5.09 -8.42 16.20
C TRP A 260 -4.72 -9.56 15.27
N GLU A 261 -3.61 -10.23 15.56
CA GLU A 261 -3.19 -11.48 14.92
C GLU A 261 -3.30 -12.67 15.90
N PRO A 262 -3.63 -13.89 15.44
CA PRO A 262 -3.95 -14.23 14.05
C PRO A 262 -5.30 -13.66 13.59
N ALA A 263 -5.45 -13.37 12.30
CA ALA A 263 -6.71 -12.93 11.68
C ALA A 263 -7.66 -14.12 11.37
N PRO A 264 -8.58 -14.53 12.26
CA PRO A 264 -9.51 -15.64 11.97
C PRO A 264 -10.36 -15.31 10.74
N ASN A 265 -10.44 -16.26 9.78
CA ASN A 265 -11.11 -16.07 8.49
C ASN A 265 -10.63 -14.84 7.71
N GLY A 266 -9.37 -14.42 7.93
CA GLY A 266 -8.79 -13.24 7.29
C GLY A 266 -9.28 -11.90 7.86
N ASN A 267 -9.98 -11.89 9.00
CA ASN A 267 -10.41 -10.65 9.64
C ASN A 267 -9.64 -10.38 10.95
N PRO A 268 -8.71 -9.40 10.97
CA PRO A 268 -7.98 -9.03 12.17
C PRO A 268 -8.74 -8.05 13.08
N CYS A 269 -9.79 -7.37 12.61
CA CYS A 269 -10.44 -6.27 13.33
C CYS A 269 -11.96 -6.48 13.45
N PHE A 270 -12.53 -6.20 14.62
CA PHE A 270 -13.94 -6.51 14.90
C PHE A 270 -14.76 -5.26 15.20
N ASP A 271 -16.01 -5.21 14.72
CA ASP A 271 -16.92 -4.07 14.84
C ASP A 271 -17.06 -3.56 16.28
N ALA A 272 -17.17 -4.46 17.25
CA ALA A 272 -17.32 -4.11 18.66
C ALA A 272 -16.10 -3.36 19.21
N ASP A 273 -14.90 -3.79 18.83
CA ASP A 273 -13.65 -3.15 19.25
C ASP A 273 -13.47 -1.80 18.54
N ILE A 274 -13.89 -1.69 17.29
CA ILE A 274 -13.88 -0.44 16.51
C ILE A 274 -14.84 0.60 17.09
N LEU A 275 -16.08 0.22 17.41
CA LEU A 275 -17.06 1.13 18.03
C LEU A 275 -16.60 1.58 19.41
N ALA A 276 -16.03 0.68 20.22
CA ALA A 276 -15.48 1.03 21.53
C ALA A 276 -14.32 2.02 21.40
N ALA A 277 -13.45 1.85 20.40
CA ALA A 277 -12.35 2.77 20.13
C ALA A 277 -12.84 4.15 19.67
N PHE A 278 -13.89 4.22 18.84
CA PHE A 278 -14.51 5.50 18.48
C PHE A 278 -15.07 6.23 19.70
N ASP A 279 -15.80 5.53 20.56
CA ASP A 279 -16.40 6.11 21.77
C ASP A 279 -15.34 6.69 22.71
N GLU A 280 -14.29 5.91 22.98
CA GLU A 280 -13.14 6.38 23.79
C GLU A 280 -12.39 7.52 23.10
N ALA A 281 -12.19 7.48 21.78
CA ALA A 281 -11.50 8.55 21.07
C ALA A 281 -12.27 9.88 21.14
N ILE A 282 -13.60 9.84 21.01
CA ILE A 282 -14.47 11.02 21.18
C ILE A 282 -14.34 11.56 22.60
N HIS A 283 -14.43 10.68 23.61
CA HIS A 283 -14.32 11.07 25.01
C HIS A 283 -12.93 11.65 25.37
N ASP A 284 -11.87 11.05 24.83
CA ASP A 284 -10.48 11.44 25.07
C ASP A 284 -10.14 12.82 24.48
N GLY A 285 -10.93 13.30 23.51
CA GLY A 285 -10.82 14.62 22.91
C GLY A 285 -9.83 14.69 21.74
N VAL A 286 -9.80 13.66 20.89
CA VAL A 286 -9.02 13.70 19.63
C VAL A 286 -9.60 14.74 18.66
N ASP A 287 -8.76 15.34 17.81
CA ASP A 287 -9.20 16.32 16.81
C ASP A 287 -9.44 15.68 15.43
N VAL A 288 -8.60 14.69 15.09
CA VAL A 288 -8.63 13.97 13.82
C VAL A 288 -8.46 12.47 14.07
N LEU A 289 -9.30 11.67 13.42
CA LEU A 289 -9.17 10.22 13.37
C LEU A 289 -8.70 9.76 12.00
N SER A 290 -7.63 8.96 11.98
CA SER A 290 -7.11 8.29 10.79
C SER A 290 -7.46 6.81 10.84
N LEU A 291 -8.23 6.33 9.86
CA LEU A 291 -8.63 4.94 9.74
C LEU A 291 -8.10 4.35 8.45
N SER A 292 -7.12 3.47 8.57
CA SER A 292 -6.60 2.69 7.44
C SER A 292 -7.22 1.29 7.44
N LEU A 293 -8.53 1.23 7.66
CA LEU A 293 -9.32 0.01 7.77
C LEU A 293 -10.53 0.11 6.84
N SER A 294 -10.90 -1.03 6.25
CA SER A 294 -12.04 -1.10 5.32
C SER A 294 -12.49 -2.54 5.12
N TRP A 295 -13.81 -2.74 5.01
CA TRP A 295 -14.41 -3.96 4.48
C TRP A 295 -15.48 -3.61 3.43
N GLY A 296 -16.15 -4.61 2.86
CA GLY A 296 -17.14 -4.39 1.80
C GLY A 296 -18.25 -3.40 2.21
N PRO A 297 -18.74 -2.56 1.31
CA PRO A 297 -19.72 -1.53 1.65
C PRO A 297 -21.03 -2.15 2.14
N THR A 298 -21.53 -1.69 3.28
CA THR A 298 -22.84 -2.03 3.83
C THR A 298 -23.67 -0.76 4.06
N LEU A 299 -24.96 -0.92 4.38
CA LEU A 299 -25.81 0.21 4.74
C LEU A 299 -25.27 0.91 6.00
N PHE A 300 -25.35 2.26 6.05
CA PHE A 300 -24.70 3.07 7.08
C PHE A 300 -25.03 2.68 8.54
N PHE A 301 -26.25 2.19 8.80
CA PHE A 301 -26.70 1.76 10.13
C PHE A 301 -26.23 0.35 10.53
N TYR A 302 -25.55 -0.35 9.63
CA TYR A 302 -24.99 -1.68 9.81
C TYR A 302 -23.48 -1.70 9.57
N ASP A 303 -22.84 -0.53 9.61
CA ASP A 303 -21.42 -0.36 9.37
C ASP A 303 -20.79 0.38 10.56
N SER A 304 -19.91 -0.28 11.30
CA SER A 304 -19.30 0.31 12.50
C SER A 304 -18.45 1.54 12.17
N PHE A 305 -17.81 1.59 11.00
CA PHE A 305 -17.10 2.78 10.53
C PHE A 305 -18.05 3.95 10.32
N SER A 306 -19.17 3.74 9.63
CA SER A 306 -20.20 4.77 9.40
C SER A 306 -20.78 5.29 10.70
N ILE A 307 -21.16 4.40 11.63
CA ILE A 307 -21.75 4.78 12.92
C ILE A 307 -20.73 5.55 13.76
N GLY A 308 -19.55 4.98 13.99
CA GLY A 308 -18.50 5.62 14.79
C GLY A 308 -18.07 6.96 14.22
N SER A 309 -17.88 7.05 12.90
CA SER A 309 -17.50 8.30 12.24
C SER A 309 -18.61 9.36 12.25
N PHE A 310 -19.88 8.96 12.22
CA PHE A 310 -21.00 9.90 12.34
C PHE A 310 -21.02 10.56 13.72
N HIS A 311 -20.80 9.76 14.78
CA HIS A 311 -20.68 10.27 16.14
C HIS A 311 -19.45 11.16 16.29
N ALA A 312 -18.30 10.77 15.74
CA ALA A 312 -17.10 11.61 15.72
C ALA A 312 -17.36 12.98 15.05
N MET A 313 -17.98 12.98 13.86
CA MET A 313 -18.34 14.22 13.15
C MET A 313 -19.27 15.11 13.99
N LYS A 314 -20.27 14.53 14.68
CA LYS A 314 -21.17 15.30 15.57
C LYS A 314 -20.44 15.99 16.71
N HIS A 315 -19.30 15.46 17.13
CA HIS A 315 -18.43 16.05 18.14
C HIS A 315 -17.32 16.93 17.54
N GLY A 316 -17.40 17.26 16.25
CA GLY A 316 -16.43 18.13 15.57
C GLY A 316 -15.11 17.45 15.21
N ILE A 317 -15.07 16.11 15.23
CA ILE A 317 -13.86 15.32 14.94
C ILE A 317 -13.88 14.91 13.47
N VAL A 318 -12.81 15.24 12.76
CA VAL A 318 -12.67 14.88 11.34
C VAL A 318 -12.20 13.44 11.21
N VAL A 319 -12.89 12.66 10.38
CA VAL A 319 -12.54 11.25 10.12
C VAL A 319 -12.01 11.10 8.70
N VAL A 320 -10.76 10.65 8.59
CA VAL A 320 -10.08 10.35 7.33
C VAL A 320 -9.93 8.85 7.19
N SER A 321 -10.45 8.28 6.11
CA SER A 321 -10.46 6.84 5.90
C SER A 321 -9.98 6.43 4.50
N SER A 322 -9.35 5.26 4.38
CA SER A 322 -8.90 4.72 3.09
C SER A 322 -10.07 4.30 2.20
N ALA A 323 -9.95 4.47 0.89
CA ALA A 323 -10.95 3.99 -0.07
C ALA A 323 -11.06 2.45 -0.12
N GLY A 324 -9.98 1.76 0.26
CA GLY A 324 -9.82 0.32 0.12
C GLY A 324 -8.82 -0.05 -0.99
N ASN A 325 -8.38 -1.30 -0.98
CA ASN A 325 -7.39 -1.86 -1.90
C ASN A 325 -7.98 -2.91 -2.86
N SER A 326 -9.29 -2.81 -3.17
CA SER A 326 -10.03 -3.77 -4.00
C SER A 326 -10.29 -3.26 -5.43
N GLY A 327 -9.55 -2.22 -5.86
CA GLY A 327 -9.53 -1.78 -7.25
C GLY A 327 -8.94 -2.82 -8.19
N PRO A 328 -8.98 -2.60 -9.52
CA PRO A 328 -9.46 -1.40 -10.20
C PRO A 328 -10.96 -1.41 -10.51
N ARG A 329 -11.68 -2.47 -10.12
CA ARG A 329 -13.09 -2.68 -10.48
C ARG A 329 -13.95 -1.48 -10.05
N GLU A 330 -14.89 -1.07 -10.89
CA GLU A 330 -15.88 -0.05 -10.54
C GLU A 330 -16.67 -0.44 -9.28
N ALA A 331 -17.09 0.56 -8.50
CA ALA A 331 -17.84 0.39 -7.25
C ALA A 331 -17.17 -0.55 -6.23
N SER A 332 -15.83 -0.50 -6.15
CA SER A 332 -15.01 -1.23 -5.17
C SER A 332 -14.67 -0.41 -3.93
N VAL A 333 -15.09 0.86 -3.86
CA VAL A 333 -14.91 1.72 -2.68
C VAL A 333 -15.67 1.19 -1.47
N SER A 334 -14.96 1.07 -0.35
CA SER A 334 -15.47 0.51 0.90
C SER A 334 -16.06 1.57 1.82
N ASN A 335 -15.26 2.61 2.14
CA ASN A 335 -15.66 3.66 3.07
C ASN A 335 -16.48 4.74 2.35
N ILE A 336 -17.80 4.61 2.42
CA ILE A 336 -18.75 5.34 1.56
C ILE A 336 -19.62 6.38 2.27
N SER A 337 -19.46 6.57 3.58
CA SER A 337 -20.30 7.49 4.36
C SER A 337 -20.02 8.96 3.99
N PRO A 338 -21.04 9.80 3.76
CA PRO A 338 -20.84 11.19 3.31
C PRO A 338 -20.02 12.06 4.26
N TRP A 339 -20.03 11.75 5.55
CA TRP A 339 -19.31 12.47 6.62
C TRP A 339 -17.85 12.03 6.81
N MET A 340 -17.35 11.09 6.01
CA MET A 340 -15.94 10.67 6.02
C MET A 340 -15.18 11.23 4.81
N ILE A 341 -13.93 11.65 5.05
CA ILE A 341 -12.98 11.95 3.98
C ILE A 341 -12.38 10.63 3.49
N THR A 342 -12.87 10.13 2.35
CA THR A 342 -12.40 8.89 1.74
C THR A 342 -11.23 9.16 0.79
N VAL A 343 -10.10 8.49 1.02
CA VAL A 343 -8.82 8.75 0.35
C VAL A 343 -8.39 7.61 -0.56
N GLY A 344 -8.16 7.93 -1.84
CA GLY A 344 -7.58 7.01 -2.83
C GLY A 344 -6.05 6.97 -2.82
N ALA A 345 -5.48 5.90 -3.38
CA ALA A 345 -4.05 5.68 -3.47
C ALA A 345 -3.48 6.13 -4.83
N SER A 346 -2.33 6.80 -4.82
CA SER A 346 -1.59 7.21 -6.02
C SER A 346 -0.07 7.01 -5.86
N THR A 347 0.65 7.02 -6.98
CA THR A 347 2.12 6.92 -7.01
C THR A 347 2.79 8.26 -6.81
N MET A 348 4.06 8.23 -6.37
CA MET A 348 4.96 9.38 -6.37
C MET A 348 6.03 9.23 -7.46
N ASP A 349 6.85 10.25 -7.66
CA ASP A 349 7.95 10.26 -8.63
C ASP A 349 9.20 9.46 -8.19
N ARG A 350 9.04 8.55 -7.22
CA ARG A 350 10.08 7.65 -6.75
C ARG A 350 9.77 6.21 -7.10
N GLN A 351 10.80 5.52 -7.60
CA GLN A 351 10.81 4.09 -7.87
C GLN A 351 12.10 3.44 -7.35
N PHE A 352 12.07 2.13 -7.22
CA PHE A 352 13.19 1.26 -6.88
C PHE A 352 13.43 0.24 -8.00
N PRO A 353 13.85 0.69 -9.20
CA PRO A 353 13.97 -0.18 -10.35
C PRO A 353 14.96 -1.33 -10.10
N SER A 354 14.50 -2.54 -10.40
CA SER A 354 15.30 -3.77 -10.50
C SER A 354 15.07 -4.33 -11.90
N TYR A 355 16.13 -4.48 -12.69
CA TYR A 355 16.03 -4.91 -14.08
C TYR A 355 16.33 -6.39 -14.22
N VAL A 356 15.47 -7.08 -14.96
CA VAL A 356 15.72 -8.44 -15.44
C VAL A 356 16.34 -8.34 -16.82
N VAL A 357 17.57 -8.85 -16.97
CA VAL A 357 18.27 -8.86 -18.26
C VAL A 357 18.48 -10.30 -18.69
N LEU A 358 17.87 -10.66 -19.83
CA LEU A 358 18.00 -11.97 -20.44
C LEU A 358 19.27 -12.06 -21.29
N ALA A 359 19.78 -13.27 -21.53
CA ALA A 359 21.00 -13.46 -22.33
C ALA A 359 20.84 -13.11 -23.82
N ASN A 360 19.60 -12.92 -24.30
CA ASN A 360 19.31 -12.35 -25.62
C ASN A 360 19.29 -10.80 -25.62
N ASN A 361 19.79 -10.17 -24.55
CA ASN A 361 19.84 -8.72 -24.32
C ASN A 361 18.48 -8.01 -24.17
N ILE A 362 17.37 -8.75 -24.11
CA ILE A 362 16.08 -8.14 -23.75
C ILE A 362 16.11 -7.81 -22.26
N THR A 363 15.69 -6.58 -21.94
CA THR A 363 15.68 -6.06 -20.57
C THR A 363 14.26 -5.67 -20.16
N PHE A 364 13.82 -6.15 -19.01
CA PHE A 364 12.53 -5.79 -18.42
C PHE A 364 12.73 -4.97 -17.17
N LYS A 365 11.92 -3.92 -17.02
CA LYS A 365 11.95 -3.06 -15.84
C LYS A 365 11.00 -3.62 -14.79
N GLY A 366 11.55 -4.02 -13.66
CA GLY A 366 10.82 -4.36 -12.46
C GLY A 366 11.10 -3.42 -11.30
N GLU A 367 10.64 -3.80 -10.12
CA GLU A 367 10.86 -3.09 -8.85
C GLU A 367 11.31 -4.09 -7.77
N SER A 368 12.15 -3.63 -6.84
CA SER A 368 12.54 -4.42 -5.66
C SER A 368 13.15 -3.54 -4.57
N LEU A 369 13.07 -3.99 -3.31
CA LEU A 369 13.83 -3.48 -2.18
C LEU A 369 14.80 -4.55 -1.61
N SER A 370 15.15 -5.57 -2.40
CA SER A 370 16.12 -6.58 -1.98
C SER A 370 17.51 -5.98 -1.78
N THR A 371 18.13 -6.30 -0.64
CA THR A 371 19.52 -5.91 -0.33
C THR A 371 20.53 -6.84 -0.98
N GLU A 372 20.11 -8.06 -1.27
CA GLU A 372 20.96 -9.06 -1.88
C GLU A 372 21.20 -8.70 -3.34
N ALA A 373 22.41 -8.99 -3.82
CA ALA A 373 22.81 -8.74 -5.19
C ALA A 373 23.42 -10.01 -5.81
N LEU A 374 23.07 -10.27 -7.06
CA LEU A 374 23.86 -11.19 -7.88
C LEU A 374 25.20 -10.51 -8.24
N PRO A 375 26.27 -11.28 -8.47
CA PRO A 375 27.50 -10.73 -9.02
C PRO A 375 27.23 -9.98 -10.32
N ASP A 376 27.82 -8.79 -10.45
CA ASP A 376 27.58 -7.90 -11.59
C ASP A 376 27.85 -8.59 -12.92
N ASN A 377 26.92 -8.43 -13.87
CA ASN A 377 26.99 -8.97 -15.23
C ASN A 377 27.20 -10.50 -15.31
N LYS A 378 26.92 -11.24 -14.24
CA LYS A 378 26.98 -12.69 -14.23
C LYS A 378 25.59 -13.27 -14.48
N PHE A 379 25.46 -14.00 -15.58
CA PHE A 379 24.25 -14.73 -15.92
C PHE A 379 24.13 -16.02 -15.10
N PHE A 380 22.91 -16.33 -14.69
CA PHE A 380 22.51 -17.57 -14.04
C PHE A 380 21.43 -18.27 -14.84
N PRO A 381 21.34 -19.61 -14.77
CA PRO A 381 20.25 -20.34 -15.43
C PRO A 381 18.90 -19.90 -14.88
N LEU A 382 17.92 -19.80 -15.77
CA LEU A 382 16.56 -19.41 -15.46
C LEU A 382 15.66 -20.66 -15.46
N ILE A 383 14.69 -20.73 -14.55
CA ILE A 383 13.74 -21.83 -14.49
C ILE A 383 12.34 -21.32 -14.15
N SER A 384 11.32 -21.83 -14.84
CA SER A 384 9.93 -21.55 -14.48
C SER A 384 9.53 -22.36 -13.25
N ALA A 385 8.65 -21.82 -12.41
CA ALA A 385 8.20 -22.55 -11.23
C ALA A 385 7.44 -23.86 -11.56
N VAL A 386 6.85 -23.93 -12.75
CA VAL A 386 6.22 -25.15 -13.29
C VAL A 386 7.25 -26.24 -13.60
N ASP A 387 8.38 -25.89 -14.22
CA ASP A 387 9.44 -26.86 -14.48
C ASP A 387 10.14 -27.29 -13.18
N ALA A 388 10.24 -26.35 -12.24
CA ALA A 388 10.73 -26.56 -10.88
C ALA A 388 9.77 -27.34 -9.97
N LYS A 389 8.56 -27.67 -10.41
CA LYS A 389 7.51 -28.30 -9.59
C LYS A 389 7.97 -29.60 -8.93
N ALA A 390 7.66 -29.75 -7.64
CA ALA A 390 7.79 -31.00 -6.89
C ALA A 390 6.80 -32.07 -7.37
N ALA A 391 7.17 -33.34 -7.25
CA ALA A 391 6.34 -34.45 -7.77
C ALA A 391 4.89 -34.41 -7.26
N ASN A 392 4.70 -34.09 -5.97
CA ASN A 392 3.41 -34.11 -5.30
C ASN A 392 2.65 -32.77 -5.31
N ALA A 393 3.21 -31.73 -5.94
CA ALA A 393 2.57 -30.42 -6.00
C ALA A 393 1.62 -30.30 -7.21
N SER A 394 0.54 -29.54 -7.04
CA SER A 394 -0.32 -29.16 -8.15
C SER A 394 0.41 -28.19 -9.08
N PHE A 395 -0.06 -28.09 -10.33
CA PHE A 395 0.47 -27.11 -11.26
C PHE A 395 0.23 -25.68 -10.74
N GLN A 396 -0.97 -25.36 -10.26
CA GLN A 396 -1.31 -24.01 -9.79
C GLN A 396 -0.45 -23.59 -8.61
N ASP A 397 -0.29 -24.45 -7.61
CA ASP A 397 0.43 -24.10 -6.39
C ASP A 397 1.93 -23.92 -6.67
N ALA A 398 2.51 -24.77 -7.52
CA ALA A 398 3.90 -24.63 -7.93
C ALA A 398 4.13 -23.39 -8.80
N PHE A 399 3.21 -23.07 -9.71
CA PHE A 399 3.29 -21.87 -10.53
C PHE A 399 3.31 -20.58 -9.70
N ALA A 400 2.60 -20.59 -8.57
CA ALA A 400 2.60 -19.54 -7.58
C ALA A 400 3.72 -19.67 -6.52
N CYS A 401 4.62 -20.66 -6.61
CA CYS A 401 5.68 -20.88 -5.63
C CYS A 401 5.17 -21.01 -4.19
N GLU A 402 4.02 -21.67 -4.01
CA GLU A 402 3.41 -21.90 -2.71
C GLU A 402 4.30 -22.82 -1.84
N ASN A 403 4.04 -22.82 -0.53
CA ASN A 403 4.85 -23.55 0.43
C ASN A 403 4.98 -25.05 0.10
N GLY A 404 6.22 -25.54 0.00
CA GLY A 404 6.51 -26.96 -0.24
C GLY A 404 6.25 -27.45 -1.67
N THR A 405 6.06 -26.55 -2.64
CA THR A 405 5.69 -26.93 -4.01
C THR A 405 6.85 -27.01 -5.01
N LEU A 406 8.03 -26.52 -4.61
CA LEU A 406 9.22 -26.46 -5.45
C LEU A 406 10.17 -27.62 -5.14
N ASP A 407 10.76 -28.22 -6.16
CA ASP A 407 11.80 -29.25 -6.05
C ASP A 407 13.20 -28.60 -5.90
N PRO A 408 13.86 -28.72 -4.74
CA PRO A 408 15.16 -28.11 -4.52
C PRO A 408 16.24 -28.58 -5.50
N GLN A 409 16.16 -29.83 -6.00
CA GLN A 409 17.15 -30.34 -6.95
C GLN A 409 17.07 -29.65 -8.31
N LYS A 410 15.87 -29.16 -8.69
CA LYS A 410 15.66 -28.46 -9.96
C LYS A 410 16.00 -26.97 -9.86
N VAL A 411 15.75 -26.37 -8.70
CA VAL A 411 15.86 -24.92 -8.44
C VAL A 411 17.28 -24.49 -8.04
N LYS A 412 18.02 -25.35 -7.34
CA LYS A 412 19.33 -25.01 -6.77
C LYS A 412 20.26 -24.33 -7.79
N GLY A 413 20.73 -23.12 -7.44
CA GLY A 413 21.69 -22.37 -8.27
C GLY A 413 21.08 -21.59 -9.45
N LYS A 414 19.75 -21.53 -9.55
CA LYS A 414 19.02 -20.88 -10.66
C LYS A 414 18.22 -19.67 -10.19
N ILE A 415 17.87 -18.80 -11.13
CA ILE A 415 16.87 -17.75 -10.93
C ILE A 415 15.50 -18.38 -11.19
N LEU A 416 14.60 -18.28 -10.21
CA LEU A 416 13.26 -18.86 -10.27
C LEU A 416 12.25 -17.81 -10.77
N VAL A 417 11.38 -18.19 -11.71
CA VAL A 417 10.26 -17.35 -12.17
C VAL A 417 8.95 -17.86 -11.60
N CYS A 418 8.34 -17.06 -10.72
CA CYS A 418 7.06 -17.32 -10.06
C CYS A 418 5.98 -16.36 -10.58
N LEU A 419 4.72 -16.76 -10.55
CA LEU A 419 3.62 -15.82 -10.67
C LEU A 419 3.07 -15.39 -9.31
N GLU A 420 2.47 -14.22 -9.32
CA GLU A 420 1.59 -13.78 -8.26
C GLU A 420 0.46 -14.79 -8.04
N GLY A 421 0.10 -14.99 -6.78
CA GLY A 421 -0.86 -16.01 -6.34
C GLY A 421 -1.41 -15.66 -4.96
N TYR A 422 -1.80 -16.65 -4.17
CA TYR A 422 -2.42 -16.41 -2.87
C TYR A 422 -1.41 -16.04 -1.78
N THR A 423 -0.18 -16.57 -1.84
CA THR A 423 0.90 -16.14 -0.95
C THR A 423 1.46 -14.77 -1.30
N THR A 424 1.97 -14.07 -0.29
CA THR A 424 2.65 -12.78 -0.45
C THR A 424 3.92 -12.94 -1.30
N THR A 425 4.35 -11.87 -1.98
CA THR A 425 5.55 -11.95 -2.82
C THR A 425 6.81 -12.19 -1.98
N THR A 426 6.84 -11.69 -0.75
CA THR A 426 7.91 -11.94 0.22
C THR A 426 7.99 -13.41 0.64
N ASP A 427 6.85 -14.07 0.89
CA ASP A 427 6.79 -15.50 1.19
C ASP A 427 7.29 -16.35 0.02
N LYS A 428 6.94 -15.99 -1.22
CA LYS A 428 7.48 -16.63 -2.43
C LYS A 428 9.00 -16.51 -2.48
N GLY A 429 9.54 -15.35 -2.11
CA GLY A 429 10.98 -15.15 -1.94
C GLY A 429 11.59 -16.11 -0.91
N ALA A 430 10.96 -16.29 0.25
CA ALA A 430 11.40 -17.25 1.25
C ALA A 430 11.38 -18.70 0.74
N GLN A 431 10.32 -19.10 0.00
CA GLN A 431 10.24 -20.43 -0.62
C GLN A 431 11.33 -20.64 -1.68
N ALA A 432 11.66 -19.62 -2.45
CA ALA A 432 12.77 -19.67 -3.41
C ALA A 432 14.12 -19.88 -2.71
N VAL A 433 14.38 -19.22 -1.58
CA VAL A 433 15.58 -19.47 -0.75
C VAL A 433 15.61 -20.90 -0.24
N LEU A 434 14.50 -21.40 0.31
CA LEU A 434 14.41 -22.77 0.82
C LEU A 434 14.66 -23.82 -0.27
N ALA A 435 14.23 -23.54 -1.50
CA ALA A 435 14.50 -24.38 -2.67
C ALA A 435 15.92 -24.21 -3.25
N GLY A 436 16.74 -23.29 -2.72
CA GLY A 436 18.12 -23.06 -3.14
C GLY A 436 18.29 -22.14 -4.37
N ALA A 437 17.29 -21.33 -4.70
CA ALA A 437 17.38 -20.34 -5.76
C ALA A 437 18.43 -19.26 -5.43
N VAL A 438 19.06 -18.71 -6.46
CA VAL A 438 20.01 -17.58 -6.33
C VAL A 438 19.35 -16.23 -6.60
N GLY A 439 18.12 -16.23 -7.12
CA GLY A 439 17.31 -15.05 -7.33
C GLY A 439 15.88 -15.43 -7.70
N ILE A 440 14.97 -14.46 -7.65
CA ILE A 440 13.55 -14.66 -7.98
C ILE A 440 13.03 -13.53 -8.88
N ILE A 441 12.28 -13.91 -9.91
CA ILE A 441 11.47 -13.00 -10.70
C ILE A 441 10.01 -13.33 -10.40
N ILE A 442 9.24 -12.32 -10.02
CA ILE A 442 7.82 -12.46 -9.70
C ILE A 442 7.06 -11.71 -10.78
N ALA A 443 6.16 -12.37 -11.48
CA ALA A 443 5.33 -11.76 -12.52
C ALA A 443 3.89 -11.62 -12.06
N ASN A 444 3.25 -10.47 -12.33
CA ASN A 444 1.82 -10.29 -12.08
C ASN A 444 0.98 -11.32 -12.84
N ALA A 445 -0.11 -11.76 -12.21
CA ALA A 445 -1.16 -12.51 -12.89
C ALA A 445 -2.00 -11.58 -13.81
N GLU A 446 -2.73 -12.14 -14.77
CA GLU A 446 -3.51 -11.35 -15.76
C GLU A 446 -4.54 -10.40 -15.11
N PHE A 447 -5.14 -10.81 -13.99
CA PHE A 447 -6.11 -10.00 -13.25
C PHE A 447 -5.46 -8.92 -12.37
N SER A 448 -4.15 -9.02 -12.16
CA SER A 448 -3.34 -8.06 -11.43
C SER A 448 -2.73 -7.07 -12.42
N VAL A 449 -3.27 -5.86 -12.40
CA VAL A 449 -2.93 -4.77 -13.32
C VAL A 449 -1.44 -4.38 -13.22
N ASN A 450 -0.96 -3.56 -14.16
CA ASN A 450 0.44 -3.18 -14.44
C ASN A 450 1.31 -2.61 -13.29
N ILE A 451 0.79 -2.45 -12.07
CA ILE A 451 1.60 -1.98 -10.95
C ILE A 451 2.50 -3.08 -10.42
N VAL A 452 3.78 -2.74 -10.41
CA VAL A 452 4.86 -3.50 -9.81
C VAL A 452 5.20 -2.84 -8.49
N ASN A 453 5.22 -3.60 -7.39
CA ASN A 453 5.52 -3.09 -6.06
C ASN A 453 6.96 -3.44 -5.68
N ALA A 454 7.67 -2.50 -5.07
CA ALA A 454 9.00 -2.75 -4.55
C ALA A 454 8.89 -3.36 -3.14
N GLU A 455 9.15 -4.66 -3.02
CA GLU A 455 9.18 -5.39 -1.74
C GLU A 455 10.59 -5.86 -1.37
N PRO A 456 10.91 -5.95 -0.07
CA PRO A 456 12.16 -6.55 0.38
C PRO A 456 12.11 -8.07 0.20
N HIS A 457 13.22 -8.69 -0.20
CA HIS A 457 13.34 -10.14 -0.33
C HIS A 457 14.67 -10.64 0.25
N PHE A 458 14.71 -11.92 0.63
CA PHE A 458 15.88 -12.61 1.18
C PHE A 458 16.94 -13.00 0.14
N LEU A 459 16.67 -12.72 -1.13
CA LEU A 459 17.52 -13.01 -2.28
C LEU A 459 17.32 -11.92 -3.33
N PRO A 460 18.23 -11.78 -4.32
CA PRO A 460 18.05 -10.85 -5.43
C PRO A 460 16.69 -11.08 -6.10
N ALA A 461 15.90 -10.01 -6.22
CA ALA A 461 14.52 -10.13 -6.65
C ALA A 461 14.14 -9.03 -7.64
N SER A 462 13.18 -9.33 -8.50
CA SER A 462 12.51 -8.35 -9.35
C SER A 462 11.05 -8.74 -9.52
N HIS A 463 10.15 -7.86 -9.10
CA HIS A 463 8.74 -7.94 -9.47
C HIS A 463 8.57 -7.31 -10.85
N ILE A 464 7.81 -7.91 -11.77
CA ILE A 464 7.54 -7.40 -13.12
C ILE A 464 6.04 -7.53 -13.47
N ASN A 465 5.57 -6.77 -14.46
CA ASN A 465 4.17 -6.82 -14.91
C ASN A 465 3.83 -8.12 -15.68
N CYS A 466 2.55 -8.36 -15.98
CA CYS A 466 2.11 -9.56 -16.73
C CYS A 466 2.84 -9.69 -18.07
N THR A 467 2.84 -8.61 -18.86
CA THR A 467 3.35 -8.63 -20.24
C THR A 467 4.82 -9.03 -20.30
N ASP A 468 5.62 -8.46 -19.41
CA ASP A 468 7.04 -8.78 -19.27
C ASP A 468 7.22 -10.22 -18.74
N GLY A 469 6.38 -10.65 -17.80
CA GLY A 469 6.36 -12.02 -17.31
C GLY A 469 6.11 -13.06 -18.41
N VAL A 470 5.12 -12.82 -19.28
CA VAL A 470 4.83 -13.67 -20.44
C VAL A 470 6.03 -13.71 -21.39
N ALA A 471 6.70 -12.56 -21.62
CA ALA A 471 7.89 -12.51 -22.46
C ALA A 471 9.06 -13.30 -21.86
N VAL A 472 9.27 -13.23 -20.53
CA VAL A 472 10.27 -14.03 -19.81
C VAL A 472 9.98 -15.53 -19.93
N LEU A 473 8.73 -15.95 -19.70
CA LEU A 473 8.33 -17.36 -19.83
C LEU A 473 8.45 -17.86 -21.28
N THR A 474 8.14 -17.01 -22.26
CA THR A 474 8.34 -17.32 -23.68
C THR A 474 9.81 -17.52 -24.01
N TYR A 475 10.69 -16.68 -23.45
CA TYR A 475 12.12 -16.83 -23.61
C TYR A 475 12.63 -18.15 -23.01
N ILE A 476 12.18 -18.53 -21.80
CA ILE A 476 12.53 -19.82 -21.17
C ILE A 476 12.24 -20.99 -22.12
N ASN A 477 11.10 -20.96 -22.82
CA ASN A 477 10.70 -22.01 -23.75
C ASN A 477 11.36 -21.94 -25.14
N SER A 478 12.07 -20.85 -25.45
CA SER A 478 12.68 -20.62 -26.76
C SER A 478 14.11 -21.18 -26.89
N THR A 479 14.72 -21.61 -25.78
CA THR A 479 16.11 -22.07 -25.74
C THR A 479 16.30 -23.16 -24.67
N ASP A 480 17.19 -24.12 -24.93
CA ASP A 480 17.54 -25.17 -23.96
C ASP A 480 18.44 -24.67 -22.81
N SER A 481 18.94 -23.44 -22.90
CA SER A 481 19.82 -22.83 -21.89
C SER A 481 19.41 -21.39 -21.60
N PRO A 482 18.21 -21.17 -21.02
CA PRO A 482 17.74 -19.84 -20.70
C PRO A 482 18.55 -19.28 -19.53
N MET A 483 19.05 -18.06 -19.70
CA MET A 483 19.94 -17.41 -18.75
C MET A 483 19.49 -15.96 -18.52
N ALA A 484 19.59 -15.49 -17.29
CA ALA A 484 19.28 -14.11 -16.94
C ALA A 484 20.18 -13.61 -15.80
N TYR A 485 20.18 -12.30 -15.56
CA TYR A 485 20.61 -11.73 -14.29
C TYR A 485 19.64 -10.63 -13.85
N ILE A 486 19.67 -10.32 -12.56
CA ILE A 486 18.85 -9.28 -11.91
C ILE A 486 19.80 -8.20 -11.42
N THR A 487 19.56 -6.94 -11.79
CA THR A 487 20.35 -5.82 -11.29
C THR A 487 20.01 -5.51 -9.84
N HIS A 488 21.00 -5.09 -9.05
CA HIS A 488 20.72 -4.55 -7.73
C HIS A 488 19.83 -3.29 -7.82
N PRO A 489 18.76 -3.17 -7.00
CA PRO A 489 17.86 -2.03 -7.08
C PRO A 489 18.54 -0.73 -6.67
N ILE A 490 18.05 0.40 -7.18
CA ILE A 490 18.53 1.74 -6.81
C ILE A 490 17.36 2.65 -6.46
N THR A 491 17.58 3.70 -5.67
CA THR A 491 16.56 4.74 -5.49
C THR A 491 16.57 5.70 -6.68
N GLN A 492 15.51 5.69 -7.49
CA GLN A 492 15.32 6.60 -8.61
C GLN A 492 14.25 7.64 -8.28
N LEU A 493 14.53 8.92 -8.54
CA LEU A 493 13.61 10.05 -8.36
C LEU A 493 13.29 10.74 -9.69
N GLY A 494 12.18 11.49 -9.75
CA GLY A 494 11.75 12.23 -10.94
C GLY A 494 11.14 11.34 -12.02
N THR A 495 10.61 10.16 -11.64
CA THR A 495 9.95 9.25 -12.57
C THR A 495 8.62 9.83 -13.05
N LYS A 496 8.25 9.52 -14.30
CA LYS A 496 7.03 10.00 -14.95
C LYS A 496 6.30 8.85 -15.66
N PRO A 497 4.96 8.86 -15.71
CA PRO A 497 4.07 9.86 -15.10
C PRO A 497 3.97 9.72 -13.58
N ALA A 498 3.86 10.86 -12.87
CA ALA A 498 3.57 10.92 -11.44
C ALA A 498 2.81 12.22 -11.11
N PRO A 499 1.73 12.18 -10.31
CA PRO A 499 1.13 10.98 -9.73
C PRO A 499 0.31 10.21 -10.78
N PHE A 500 0.22 8.89 -10.62
CA PHE A 500 -0.75 8.05 -11.31
C PHE A 500 -1.56 7.27 -10.27
N MET A 501 -2.83 6.96 -10.56
CA MET A 501 -3.66 6.24 -9.61
C MET A 501 -3.13 4.83 -9.40
N ALA A 502 -3.03 4.39 -8.14
CA ALA A 502 -2.72 3.01 -7.88
C ALA A 502 -3.88 2.13 -8.37
N ASP A 503 -3.55 1.03 -9.05
CA ASP A 503 -4.51 0.10 -9.63
C ASP A 503 -5.37 -0.56 -8.55
N PHE A 504 -4.74 -0.97 -7.44
CA PHE A 504 -5.45 -1.51 -6.28
C PHE A 504 -6.34 -0.47 -5.60
N SER A 505 -6.15 0.84 -5.85
CA SER A 505 -7.00 1.86 -5.24
C SER A 505 -8.45 1.60 -5.62
N SER A 506 -9.27 1.27 -4.63
CA SER A 506 -10.70 1.07 -4.81
C SER A 506 -11.35 2.26 -5.49
N ARG A 507 -12.31 2.00 -6.39
CA ARG A 507 -12.95 2.98 -7.25
C ARG A 507 -14.42 3.19 -6.88
N GLY A 508 -14.90 4.42 -7.04
CA GLY A 508 -16.34 4.70 -7.09
C GLY A 508 -17.03 4.01 -8.29
N PRO A 509 -18.34 4.21 -8.46
CA PRO A 509 -19.22 5.06 -7.65
C PRO A 509 -19.52 4.48 -6.26
N ASN A 510 -20.14 5.30 -5.40
CA ASN A 510 -20.69 4.86 -4.13
C ASN A 510 -21.86 3.90 -4.38
N SER A 511 -21.82 2.69 -3.82
CA SER A 511 -22.81 1.65 -4.07
C SER A 511 -24.13 1.85 -3.31
N ILE A 512 -24.16 2.67 -2.26
CA ILE A 512 -25.35 2.92 -1.42
C ILE A 512 -26.01 4.25 -1.78
N THR A 513 -25.22 5.32 -1.96
CA THR A 513 -25.71 6.64 -2.41
C THR A 513 -24.93 7.11 -3.63
N PRO A 514 -25.26 6.62 -4.84
CA PRO A 514 -24.52 6.92 -6.06
C PRO A 514 -24.45 8.41 -6.42
N GLU A 515 -25.41 9.20 -5.93
CA GLU A 515 -25.47 10.66 -6.11
C GLU A 515 -24.32 11.37 -5.38
N ILE A 516 -23.76 10.74 -4.34
CA ILE A 516 -22.62 11.25 -3.58
C ILE A 516 -21.37 10.56 -4.12
N LEU A 517 -20.68 11.25 -5.02
CA LEU A 517 -19.40 10.78 -5.58
C LEU A 517 -18.43 10.43 -4.45
N LYS A 518 -17.90 9.21 -4.50
CA LYS A 518 -16.83 8.76 -3.61
C LYS A 518 -15.49 8.74 -4.33
N PHE A 519 -14.84 9.90 -4.25
CA PHE A 519 -13.40 10.17 -4.26
C PHE A 519 -13.22 11.64 -3.85
N CYS A 520 -12.77 11.91 -2.63
CA CYS A 520 -12.57 13.31 -2.21
C CYS A 520 -11.16 13.80 -2.55
N ILE A 521 -10.13 12.97 -2.33
CA ILE A 521 -8.71 13.31 -2.55
C ILE A 521 -7.91 12.03 -2.85
N THR A 522 -6.88 12.11 -3.68
CA THR A 522 -5.89 11.03 -3.88
C THR A 522 -4.61 11.38 -3.13
N PHE A 523 -4.05 10.43 -2.39
CA PHE A 523 -2.79 10.60 -1.66
C PHE A 523 -1.78 9.53 -2.05
N LEU A 524 -0.49 9.87 -1.93
CA LEU A 524 0.62 9.01 -2.31
C LEU A 524 0.63 7.76 -1.42
N LEU A 525 0.78 6.57 -1.99
CA LEU A 525 0.88 5.31 -1.24
C LEU A 525 2.00 4.41 -1.78
N SER A 526 2.26 4.42 -3.09
CA SER A 526 3.42 3.67 -3.61
C SER A 526 4.70 4.20 -2.98
N SER A 527 5.43 3.31 -2.31
CA SER A 527 6.72 3.60 -1.68
C SER A 527 6.69 4.61 -0.53
N LYS A 528 5.58 4.76 0.22
CA LYS A 528 5.62 5.55 1.47
C LYS A 528 6.50 4.85 2.51
N LYS A 529 7.63 5.49 2.82
CA LYS A 529 8.48 5.08 3.93
C LYS A 529 7.96 5.68 5.21
N SER A 530 7.61 4.80 6.11
CA SER A 530 7.33 5.11 7.50
C SER A 530 7.92 3.95 8.31
N ILE A 531 8.49 4.24 9.48
CA ILE A 531 9.34 3.30 10.22
C ILE A 531 8.47 2.17 10.75
N SER A 532 8.56 0.98 10.14
CA SER A 532 8.15 -0.28 10.78
C SER A 532 9.39 -0.98 11.35
N LYS A 533 9.15 -1.83 12.35
CA LYS A 533 10.13 -2.39 13.29
C LYS A 533 11.38 -2.98 12.59
N HIS A 534 12.53 -2.85 13.26
CA HIS A 534 13.68 -3.74 13.02
C HIS A 534 13.26 -5.19 13.29
N TYR A 535 13.45 -6.08 12.33
CA TYR A 535 13.29 -7.51 12.52
C TYR A 535 14.29 -8.02 13.57
N THR A 536 13.85 -8.14 14.82
CA THR A 536 14.58 -8.88 15.86
C THR A 536 13.96 -10.27 15.95
N PHE A 537 14.67 -11.27 15.45
CA PHE A 537 14.28 -12.67 15.58
C PHE A 537 14.50 -13.15 17.02
N GLY A 538 13.44 -13.69 17.62
CA GLY A 538 13.52 -14.49 18.82
C GLY A 538 14.12 -15.85 18.49
N HIS A 539 15.20 -16.20 19.19
CA HIS A 539 15.76 -17.54 19.23
C HIS A 539 15.50 -18.08 20.66
N GLN A 540 14.71 -19.14 20.78
CA GLN A 540 14.66 -20.06 21.93
C GLN A 540 15.17 -21.40 21.40
N ASP A 541 16.01 -22.21 22.05
CA ASP A 541 16.73 -22.16 23.33
C ASP A 541 17.98 -23.05 23.16
N GLY A 542 19.06 -22.81 23.93
CA GLY A 542 20.12 -23.81 24.06
C GLY A 542 21.50 -23.32 24.53
N ASN A 543 21.68 -23.30 25.84
CA ASN A 543 22.94 -23.46 26.60
C ASN A 543 23.95 -22.29 26.71
N ILE A 544 24.22 -22.00 27.99
CA ILE A 544 25.22 -21.09 28.58
C ILE A 544 26.65 -21.51 28.21
N VAL A 545 27.50 -20.56 27.80
CA VAL A 545 28.91 -20.47 28.26
C VAL A 545 29.33 -18.99 28.35
N LYS A 546 29.70 -18.55 29.57
CA LYS A 546 30.46 -17.31 29.85
C LYS A 546 31.90 -17.48 29.39
N ILE A 547 32.49 -16.47 28.74
CA ILE A 547 33.93 -16.14 28.91
C ILE A 547 34.09 -14.62 28.95
N LYS A 548 34.72 -14.13 30.03
CA LYS A 548 35.14 -12.74 30.24
C LYS A 548 36.44 -12.45 29.48
N GLY A 549 36.57 -11.21 29.05
CA GLY A 549 37.81 -10.48 28.74
C GLY A 549 37.48 -9.00 28.74
#